data_AF-A0A0F2Q0G3-F1
#
_entry.id   AF-A0A0F2Q0G3-F1
#
_cell.length_a   1.000
_cell.length_b   1.000
_cell.length_c   1.000
_cell.angle_alpha   90.00
_cell.angle_beta   90.00
_cell.angle_gamma   90.00
#
_symmetry.space_group_name_H-M   'P 1'
#
loop_
_entity.id
_entity.type
_entity.pdbx_description
1 polymer ?
#
loop_
_entity_poly.entity_id
_entity_poly.type
_entity_poly.pdbx_seq_one_letter_code
_entity_poly.pdbx_strand_id
1 'polypeptide(L)'
;MTFFIIFLGIAVWTWLSTGYIFYLFNFMYIGISICVAMILDILLPRKHKPWGRRISQILIGCYMLVFLGFFGRENMQIEGFFMFVFLGIFAAATMHYVIAKIIGPLVFGRAWCGYACWTAMVLDLLPFKVCSRGRYRYFGIIRYVHFALSLGLILIIWFVLERRPVYQSTEELYWLLAGNLIYYIIGIGLAFKLQDNRAFCKYVCPIPTLQKIGAKFSLMKIRINKDKCNDCGICEKVCPMNVKLLQYKGLNKRILSTECIICSTCVNTCPKSAISVNFGLDAGLIDFLNFAEDGSNIKSRQKNHTV
;
A
#
# COMPACT_ATOMS: atom_id res chain seq x y z
N MET A 1 -17.25 4.50 -12.61
CA MET A 1 -17.73 5.87 -12.92
C MET A 1 -17.65 6.83 -11.73
N THR A 2 -18.14 6.48 -10.53
CA THR A 2 -18.14 7.39 -9.37
C THR A 2 -16.78 8.01 -9.03
N PHE A 3 -15.71 7.22 -8.96
CA PHE A 3 -14.37 7.74 -8.67
C PHE A 3 -13.86 8.74 -9.70
N PHE A 4 -14.10 8.49 -10.98
CA PHE A 4 -13.69 9.41 -12.04
C PHE A 4 -14.35 10.78 -11.89
N ILE A 5 -15.65 10.80 -11.58
CA ILE A 5 -16.40 12.05 -11.36
C ILE A 5 -15.84 12.81 -10.15
N ILE A 6 -15.52 12.11 -9.06
CA ILE A 6 -14.90 12.72 -7.87
C ILE A 6 -13.57 13.36 -8.22
N PHE A 7 -12.68 12.62 -8.90
CA PHE A 7 -11.37 13.15 -9.29
C PHE A 7 -11.49 14.32 -10.28
N LEU A 8 -12.44 14.27 -11.22
CA LEU A 8 -12.72 15.36 -12.14
C LEU A 8 -13.21 16.62 -11.40
N GLY A 9 -14.11 16.46 -10.42
CA GLY A 9 -14.58 17.56 -9.59
C GLY A 9 -13.44 18.23 -8.80
N ILE A 10 -12.56 17.43 -8.19
CA ILE A 10 -11.36 17.93 -7.50
C ILE A 10 -10.44 18.64 -8.50
N ALA A 11 -10.22 18.06 -9.69
CA ALA A 11 -9.36 18.59 -10.73
C ALA A 11 -9.83 19.99 -11.19
N VAL A 12 -11.12 20.14 -11.50
CA VAL A 12 -11.71 21.40 -11.94
C VAL A 12 -11.68 22.42 -10.81
N TRP A 13 -12.08 22.05 -9.59
CA TRP A 13 -12.10 22.97 -8.45
C TRP A 13 -10.70 23.50 -8.10
N THR A 14 -9.70 22.62 -8.04
CA THR A 14 -8.32 23.03 -7.73
C THR A 14 -7.70 23.87 -8.84
N TRP A 15 -8.01 23.59 -10.11
CA TRP A 15 -7.58 24.43 -11.22
C TRP A 15 -8.23 25.83 -11.16
N LEU A 16 -9.55 25.91 -10.95
CA LEU A 16 -10.25 27.19 -10.87
C LEU A 16 -9.83 28.04 -9.66
N SER A 17 -9.52 27.41 -8.53
CA SER A 17 -9.13 28.12 -7.31
C SER A 17 -7.67 28.58 -7.30
N THR A 18 -6.77 27.88 -8.01
CA THR A 18 -5.33 28.16 -7.97
C THR A 18 -4.77 28.73 -9.28
N GLY A 19 -5.49 28.59 -10.39
CA GLY A 19 -5.03 28.96 -11.73
C GLY A 19 -4.01 27.97 -12.35
N TYR A 20 -3.50 27.00 -11.60
CA TYR A 20 -2.49 26.06 -12.09
C TYR A 20 -3.11 24.87 -12.83
N ILE A 21 -2.90 24.80 -14.14
CA ILE A 21 -3.38 23.70 -15.00
C ILE A 21 -2.78 22.33 -14.63
N PHE A 22 -1.64 22.34 -13.92
CA PHE A 22 -1.01 21.13 -13.38
C PHE A 22 -2.00 20.27 -12.57
N TYR A 23 -2.82 20.89 -11.73
CA TYR A 23 -3.77 20.16 -10.89
C TYR A 23 -4.85 19.46 -11.72
N LEU A 24 -5.31 20.11 -12.80
CA LEU A 24 -6.27 19.52 -13.73
C LEU A 24 -5.69 18.22 -14.32
N PHE A 25 -4.48 18.30 -14.89
CA PHE A 25 -3.80 17.15 -15.48
C PHE A 25 -3.52 16.04 -14.46
N ASN A 26 -2.99 16.40 -13.29
CA ASN A 26 -2.63 15.45 -12.23
C ASN A 26 -3.84 14.63 -11.76
N PHE A 27 -4.93 15.29 -11.36
CA PHE A 27 -6.10 14.59 -10.84
C PHE A 27 -6.87 13.86 -11.94
N MET A 28 -6.92 14.38 -13.17
CA MET A 28 -7.49 13.64 -14.30
C MET A 28 -6.69 12.37 -14.61
N TYR A 29 -5.36 12.44 -14.66
CA TYR A 29 -4.52 11.27 -14.93
C TYR A 29 -4.74 10.15 -13.89
N ILE A 30 -4.74 10.50 -12.60
CA ILE A 30 -5.01 9.55 -11.52
C ILE A 30 -6.44 8.99 -11.63
N GLY A 31 -7.43 9.84 -11.86
CA GLY A 31 -8.83 9.45 -12.01
C GLY A 31 -9.06 8.48 -13.17
N ILE A 32 -8.47 8.75 -14.34
CA ILE A 32 -8.52 7.89 -15.52
C ILE A 32 -7.82 6.56 -15.23
N SER A 33 -6.64 6.58 -14.62
CA SER A 33 -5.87 5.38 -14.29
C SER A 33 -6.64 4.41 -13.38
N ILE A 34 -7.36 4.95 -12.38
CA ILE A 34 -8.24 4.16 -11.51
C ILE A 34 -9.48 3.68 -12.28
N CYS A 35 -10.07 4.54 -13.12
CA CYS A 35 -11.24 4.18 -13.92
C CYS A 35 -10.95 3.00 -14.86
N VAL A 36 -9.83 3.05 -15.58
CA VAL A 36 -9.34 1.95 -16.44
C VAL A 36 -9.18 0.67 -15.62
N ALA A 37 -8.55 0.74 -14.45
CA ALA A 37 -8.38 -0.42 -13.59
C ALA A 37 -9.72 -1.05 -13.15
N MET A 38 -10.70 -0.22 -12.77
CA MET A 38 -12.04 -0.70 -12.40
C MET A 38 -12.79 -1.32 -13.58
N ILE A 39 -12.69 -0.74 -14.78
CA ILE A 39 -13.29 -1.29 -15.99
C ILE A 39 -12.67 -2.67 -16.30
N LEU A 40 -11.34 -2.79 -16.22
CA LEU A 40 -10.64 -4.05 -16.43
C LEU A 40 -11.03 -5.10 -15.37
N ASP A 41 -11.22 -4.71 -14.11
CA ASP A 41 -11.70 -5.62 -13.05
C ASP A 41 -13.10 -6.17 -13.33
N ILE A 42 -13.94 -5.44 -14.08
CA ILE A 42 -15.29 -5.87 -14.50
C ILE A 42 -15.22 -6.76 -15.74
N LEU A 43 -14.48 -6.33 -16.77
CA LEU A 43 -14.44 -6.98 -18.09
C LEU A 43 -13.58 -8.25 -18.11
N LEU A 44 -12.50 -8.30 -17.33
CA LEU A 44 -11.56 -9.42 -17.40
C LEU A 44 -12.12 -10.68 -16.69
N PRO A 45 -11.86 -11.88 -17.24
CA PRO A 45 -12.20 -13.13 -16.58
C PRO A 45 -11.45 -13.26 -15.24
N ARG A 46 -11.97 -14.07 -14.30
CA ARG A 46 -11.42 -14.22 -12.93
C ARG A 46 -9.91 -14.45 -12.91
N LYS A 47 -9.39 -15.24 -13.85
CA LYS A 47 -7.94 -15.52 -14.01
C LYS A 47 -7.08 -14.28 -14.29
N HIS A 48 -7.65 -13.22 -14.85
CA HIS A 48 -6.93 -12.02 -15.31
C HIS A 48 -7.31 -10.75 -14.53
N LYS A 49 -8.32 -10.78 -13.66
CA LYS A 49 -8.65 -9.66 -12.77
C LYS A 49 -7.47 -9.06 -12.00
N PRO A 50 -6.44 -9.81 -11.56
CA PRO A 50 -5.26 -9.19 -10.94
C PRO A 50 -4.53 -8.15 -11.83
N TRP A 51 -4.74 -8.16 -13.15
CA TRP A 51 -4.18 -7.16 -14.06
C TRP A 51 -4.82 -5.78 -13.90
N GLY A 52 -6.10 -5.67 -13.53
CA GLY A 52 -6.75 -4.37 -13.35
C GLY A 52 -6.00 -3.51 -12.34
N ARG A 53 -5.77 -4.04 -11.12
CA ARG A 53 -4.96 -3.33 -10.11
C ARG A 53 -3.50 -3.10 -10.54
N ARG A 54 -2.87 -4.04 -11.27
CA ARG A 54 -1.46 -3.92 -11.67
C ARG A 54 -1.28 -2.79 -12.69
N ILE A 55 -2.23 -2.66 -13.61
CA ILE A 55 -2.25 -1.55 -14.57
C ILE A 55 -2.40 -0.22 -13.84
N SER A 56 -3.27 -0.14 -12.82
CA SER A 56 -3.36 1.05 -11.95
C SER A 56 -2.02 1.38 -11.29
N GLN A 57 -1.34 0.37 -10.73
CA GLN A 57 -0.04 0.54 -10.07
C GLN A 57 1.02 1.02 -11.06
N ILE A 58 1.02 0.50 -12.29
CA ILE A 58 1.96 0.91 -13.34
C ILE A 58 1.70 2.34 -13.77
N LEU A 59 0.46 2.70 -14.10
CA LEU A 59 0.11 4.05 -14.54
C LEU A 59 0.43 5.09 -13.47
N ILE A 60 -0.11 4.91 -12.26
CA ILE A 60 0.09 5.87 -11.16
C ILE A 60 1.53 5.84 -10.66
N GLY A 61 2.14 4.65 -10.56
CA GLY A 61 3.52 4.49 -10.10
C GLY A 61 4.54 5.12 -11.04
N CYS A 62 4.41 4.90 -12.35
CA CYS A 62 5.25 5.57 -13.36
C CYS A 62 5.04 7.08 -13.36
N TYR A 63 3.81 7.55 -13.26
CA TYR A 63 3.53 8.98 -13.15
C TYR A 63 4.22 9.61 -11.93
N MET A 64 4.13 8.98 -10.76
CA MET A 64 4.79 9.53 -9.57
C MET A 64 6.31 9.45 -9.60
N LEU A 65 6.87 8.34 -10.05
CA LEU A 65 8.32 8.15 -10.04
C LEU A 65 9.01 8.94 -11.16
N VAL A 66 8.43 8.92 -12.37
CA VAL A 66 9.04 9.51 -13.57
C VAL A 66 8.62 10.96 -13.73
N PHE A 67 7.32 11.27 -13.72
CA PHE A 67 6.86 12.62 -13.99
C PHE A 67 7.06 13.54 -12.79
N LEU A 68 6.51 13.19 -11.61
CA LEU A 68 6.66 14.04 -10.42
C LEU A 68 8.06 13.92 -9.80
N GLY A 69 8.59 12.70 -9.69
CA GLY A 69 9.88 12.44 -9.08
C GLY A 69 11.05 12.89 -9.96
N PHE A 70 11.25 12.23 -11.09
CA PHE A 70 12.43 12.46 -11.93
C PHE A 70 12.39 13.81 -12.67
N PHE A 71 11.31 14.09 -13.43
CA PHE A 71 11.18 15.35 -14.16
C PHE A 71 10.84 16.53 -13.24
N GLY A 72 9.96 16.33 -12.26
CA GLY A 72 9.61 17.34 -11.27
C GLY A 72 10.68 17.59 -10.20
N ARG A 73 11.72 16.74 -10.12
CA ARG A 73 12.81 16.79 -9.13
C ARG A 73 12.31 16.86 -7.69
N GLU A 74 11.21 16.16 -7.41
CA GLU A 74 10.66 16.08 -6.06
C GLU A 74 11.00 14.74 -5.41
N ASN A 75 11.54 14.79 -4.19
CA ASN A 75 11.71 13.59 -3.39
C ASN A 75 10.37 13.10 -2.82
N MET A 76 9.77 12.13 -3.50
CA MET A 76 8.49 11.51 -3.13
C MET A 76 8.62 10.50 -1.96
N GLN A 77 9.80 10.36 -1.34
CA GLN A 77 10.01 9.49 -0.18
C GLN A 77 9.66 10.20 1.13
N ILE A 78 9.75 9.47 2.25
CA ILE A 78 9.28 9.99 3.54
C ILE A 78 10.22 11.08 4.08
N GLU A 79 11.49 10.98 3.71
CA GLU A 79 12.53 11.97 3.96
C GLU A 79 12.18 13.31 3.29
N GLY A 80 11.82 13.28 2.01
CA GLY A 80 11.38 14.47 1.26
C GLY A 80 10.11 15.08 1.83
N PHE A 81 9.16 14.25 2.28
CA PHE A 81 7.98 14.73 3.01
C PHE A 81 8.34 15.52 4.27
N PHE A 82 9.18 14.98 5.13
CA PHE A 82 9.58 15.68 6.35
C PHE A 82 10.32 16.98 6.01
N MET A 83 11.25 16.94 5.06
CA MET A 83 11.97 18.14 4.61
C MET A 83 11.03 19.25 4.11
N PHE A 84 10.07 18.93 3.25
CA PHE A 84 9.15 19.94 2.71
C PHE A 84 8.15 20.44 3.74
N VAL A 85 7.75 19.62 4.72
CA VAL A 85 6.96 20.09 5.87
C VAL A 85 7.76 21.10 6.69
N PHE A 86 9.04 20.82 6.99
CA PHE A 86 9.89 21.76 7.73
C PHE A 86 10.16 23.07 6.96
N LEU A 87 10.28 22.99 5.63
CA LEU A 87 10.38 24.18 4.77
C LEU A 87 9.06 24.97 4.66
N GLY A 88 7.92 24.40 5.08
CA GLY A 88 6.60 25.02 4.91
C GLY A 88 6.08 25.00 3.48
N ILE A 89 6.58 24.09 2.64
CA ILE A 89 6.21 23.99 1.21
C ILE A 89 5.20 22.87 0.99
N PHE A 90 4.04 23.21 0.42
CA PHE A 90 3.04 22.26 -0.04
C PHE A 90 3.37 21.73 -1.45
N ALA A 91 4.50 21.05 -1.57
CA ALA A 91 4.94 20.37 -2.79
C ALA A 91 4.09 19.11 -3.08
N ALA A 92 4.28 18.50 -4.25
CA ALA A 92 3.57 17.25 -4.60
C ALA A 92 3.87 16.13 -3.60
N ALA A 93 5.09 16.04 -3.07
CA ALA A 93 5.40 15.08 -2.00
C ALA A 93 4.55 15.34 -0.73
N THR A 94 4.53 16.58 -0.22
CA THR A 94 3.73 16.99 0.95
C THR A 94 2.25 16.67 0.77
N MET A 95 1.67 17.13 -0.35
CA MET A 95 0.28 16.88 -0.68
C MET A 95 -0.02 15.39 -0.75
N HIS A 96 0.85 14.59 -1.37
CA HIS A 96 0.58 13.16 -1.48
C HIS A 96 0.58 12.48 -0.11
N TYR A 97 1.45 12.86 0.83
CA TYR A 97 1.53 12.20 2.14
C TYR A 97 0.31 12.55 2.97
N VAL A 98 -0.06 13.83 3.00
CA VAL A 98 -1.26 14.30 3.70
C VAL A 98 -2.50 13.64 3.11
N ILE A 99 -2.71 13.73 1.79
CA ILE A 99 -3.93 13.25 1.15
C ILE A 99 -3.96 11.72 1.11
N ALA A 100 -2.91 11.05 0.63
CA ALA A 100 -3.00 9.61 0.35
C ALA A 100 -2.48 8.71 1.48
N LYS A 101 -1.68 9.22 2.43
CA LYS A 101 -1.04 8.41 3.49
C LYS A 101 -1.57 8.75 4.89
N ILE A 102 -2.16 9.92 5.10
CA ILE A 102 -2.75 10.34 6.39
C ILE A 102 -4.28 10.37 6.32
N ILE A 103 -4.85 11.21 5.45
CA ILE A 103 -6.31 11.40 5.34
C ILE A 103 -6.95 10.23 4.57
N GLY A 104 -6.38 9.86 3.43
CA GLY A 104 -6.91 8.84 2.52
C GLY A 104 -7.19 7.49 3.21
N PRO A 105 -6.35 7.01 4.13
CA PRO A 105 -6.63 5.79 4.88
C PRO A 105 -7.86 5.82 5.79
N LEU A 106 -8.40 6.99 6.14
CA LEU A 106 -9.69 7.10 6.85
C LEU A 106 -10.87 6.70 5.96
N VAL A 107 -10.74 6.85 4.64
CA VAL A 107 -11.80 6.50 3.69
C VAL A 107 -11.51 5.19 2.99
N PHE A 108 -10.29 5.05 2.46
CA PHE A 108 -9.89 3.96 1.55
C PHE A 108 -8.96 2.94 2.21
N GLY A 109 -8.72 3.03 3.51
CA GLY A 109 -7.74 2.20 4.20
C GLY A 109 -6.37 2.27 3.52
N ARG A 110 -5.71 1.13 3.38
CA ARG A 110 -4.39 1.09 2.75
C ARG A 110 -4.44 0.79 1.24
N ALA A 111 -5.52 1.20 0.56
CA ALA A 111 -5.69 0.97 -0.88
C ALA A 111 -4.53 1.52 -1.72
N TRP A 112 -3.85 2.59 -1.27
CA TRP A 112 -2.62 3.10 -1.91
C TRP A 112 -1.59 1.99 -2.15
N CYS A 113 -1.30 1.18 -1.12
CA CYS A 113 -0.35 0.08 -1.22
C CYS A 113 -0.82 -1.04 -2.17
N GLY A 114 -2.13 -1.14 -2.40
CA GLY A 114 -2.76 -2.10 -3.30
C GLY A 114 -2.82 -1.64 -4.76
N TYR A 115 -2.99 -0.34 -5.03
CA TYR A 115 -3.33 0.17 -6.36
C TYR A 115 -2.38 1.24 -6.93
N ALA A 116 -1.58 1.94 -6.12
CA ALA A 116 -0.84 3.13 -6.58
C ALA A 116 0.65 3.19 -6.17
N CYS A 117 1.08 2.34 -5.24
CA CYS A 117 2.46 2.37 -4.74
C CYS A 117 3.47 1.94 -5.80
N TRP A 118 4.40 2.82 -6.16
CA TRP A 118 5.45 2.57 -7.15
C TRP A 118 6.47 1.50 -6.68
N THR A 119 6.74 1.38 -5.38
CA THR A 119 7.57 0.27 -4.89
C THR A 119 6.89 -1.07 -5.13
N ALA A 120 5.58 -1.14 -4.85
CA ALA A 120 4.78 -2.34 -5.08
C ALA A 120 4.60 -2.65 -6.57
N MET A 121 4.53 -1.62 -7.43
CA MET A 121 4.47 -1.77 -8.89
C MET A 121 5.58 -2.69 -9.41
N VAL A 122 6.81 -2.51 -8.92
CA VAL A 122 7.95 -3.37 -9.30
C VAL A 122 7.88 -4.72 -8.58
N LEU A 123 7.68 -4.72 -7.26
CA LEU A 123 7.71 -5.96 -6.48
C LEU A 123 6.58 -6.94 -6.83
N ASP A 124 5.41 -6.48 -7.28
CA ASP A 124 4.29 -7.34 -7.69
C ASP A 124 4.53 -8.08 -9.03
N LEU A 125 5.57 -7.69 -9.79
CA LEU A 125 5.99 -8.37 -11.03
C LEU A 125 6.86 -9.60 -10.75
N LEU A 126 7.48 -9.67 -9.57
CA LEU A 126 8.27 -10.83 -9.15
C LEU A 126 7.38 -12.09 -9.02
N PRO A 127 7.94 -13.30 -9.11
CA PRO A 127 7.14 -14.53 -9.16
C PRO A 127 6.45 -14.91 -7.83
N PHE A 128 6.86 -14.34 -6.70
CA PHE A 128 6.49 -14.82 -5.36
C PHE A 128 5.23 -14.15 -4.79
N LYS A 129 4.06 -14.53 -5.32
CA LYS A 129 2.78 -13.84 -5.01
C LYS A 129 2.37 -13.86 -3.54
N VAL A 130 2.64 -14.94 -2.79
CA VAL A 130 2.33 -15.07 -1.35
C VAL A 130 3.35 -15.98 -0.67
N CYS A 131 3.76 -15.62 0.56
CA CYS A 131 4.54 -16.50 1.42
C CYS A 131 3.69 -17.69 1.90
N SER A 132 4.08 -18.92 1.55
CA SER A 132 3.41 -20.14 2.00
C SER A 132 3.59 -20.42 3.50
N ARG A 133 4.67 -19.90 4.10
CA ARG A 133 5.01 -20.14 5.52
C ARG A 133 4.28 -19.23 6.50
N GLY A 134 3.62 -18.17 6.04
CA GLY A 134 3.04 -17.15 6.90
C GLY A 134 3.99 -15.99 7.22
N ARG A 135 3.57 -15.08 8.11
CA ARG A 135 4.29 -13.85 8.45
C ARG A 135 5.23 -14.06 9.64
N TYR A 136 6.44 -13.49 9.61
CA TYR A 136 7.32 -13.47 10.78
C TYR A 136 6.83 -12.44 11.80
N ARG A 137 6.61 -12.89 13.04
CA ARG A 137 5.94 -12.09 14.09
C ARG A 137 6.70 -10.82 14.46
N TYR A 138 7.99 -10.95 14.76
CA TYR A 138 8.79 -9.86 15.31
C TYR A 138 9.37 -8.91 14.25
N PHE A 139 9.50 -9.36 13.00
CA PHE A 139 10.08 -8.55 11.92
C PHE A 139 9.26 -7.29 11.61
N GLY A 140 7.98 -7.27 12.02
CA GLY A 140 7.13 -6.11 11.90
C GLY A 140 7.64 -4.87 12.65
N ILE A 141 8.56 -5.01 13.60
CA ILE A 141 9.16 -3.87 14.35
C ILE A 141 10.10 -3.03 13.48
N ILE A 142 10.74 -3.65 12.49
CA ILE A 142 11.78 -3.01 11.66
C ILE A 142 11.24 -1.75 10.96
N ARG A 143 9.96 -1.75 10.53
CA ARG A 143 9.36 -0.58 9.89
C ARG A 143 9.22 0.64 10.81
N TYR A 144 9.03 0.40 12.12
CA TYR A 144 8.95 1.48 13.10
C TYR A 144 10.33 2.03 13.41
N VAL A 145 11.34 1.16 13.48
CA VAL A 145 12.75 1.55 13.57
C VAL A 145 13.14 2.36 12.33
N HIS A 146 12.83 1.87 11.13
CA HIS A 146 13.10 2.60 9.88
C HIS A 146 12.42 3.97 9.87
N PHE A 147 11.13 4.05 10.23
CA PHE A 147 10.44 5.34 10.34
C PHE A 147 11.14 6.29 11.33
N ALA A 148 11.54 5.80 12.51
CA ALA A 148 12.22 6.60 13.52
C ALA A 148 13.62 7.05 13.04
N LEU A 149 14.36 6.19 12.34
CA LEU A 149 15.66 6.51 11.75
C LEU A 149 15.53 7.53 10.62
N SER A 150 14.55 7.39 9.73
CA SER A 150 14.28 8.39 8.67
C SER A 150 13.93 9.74 9.29
N LEU A 151 13.04 9.79 10.29
CA LEU A 151 12.72 11.05 10.97
C LEU A 151 13.93 11.62 11.72
N GLY A 152 14.67 10.79 12.46
CA GLY A 152 15.86 11.20 13.20
C GLY A 152 16.95 11.76 12.30
N LEU A 153 17.19 11.14 11.13
CA LEU A 153 18.11 11.65 10.12
C LEU A 153 17.72 13.06 9.67
N ILE A 154 16.44 13.29 9.37
CA ILE A 154 15.95 14.61 8.95
C ILE A 154 16.07 15.64 10.09
N LEU A 155 15.74 15.25 11.32
CA LEU A 155 15.91 16.14 12.49
C LEU A 155 17.37 16.52 12.71
N ILE A 156 18.32 15.60 12.54
CA ILE A 156 19.76 15.90 12.64
C ILE A 156 20.20 16.84 11.52
N ILE A 157 19.82 16.56 10.27
CA ILE A 157 20.15 17.44 9.14
C ILE A 157 19.59 18.84 9.37
N TRP A 158 18.37 18.94 9.91
CA TRP A 158 17.68 20.21 10.11
C TRP A 158 18.22 21.01 11.30
N PHE A 159 18.36 20.39 12.47
CA PHE A 159 18.67 21.11 13.72
C PHE A 159 20.15 21.11 14.09
N VAL A 160 20.95 20.15 13.59
CA VAL A 160 22.38 20.03 13.94
C VAL A 160 23.27 20.46 12.79
N LEU A 161 22.98 19.99 11.57
CA LEU A 161 23.79 20.33 10.40
C LEU A 161 23.33 21.64 9.72
N GLU A 162 22.20 22.20 10.16
CA GLU A 162 21.59 23.44 9.65
C GLU A 162 21.43 23.50 8.12
N ARG A 163 21.38 22.34 7.46
CA ARG A 163 21.28 22.26 6.00
C ARG A 163 19.81 22.33 5.60
N ARG A 164 19.49 23.31 4.75
CA ARG A 164 18.14 23.51 4.20
C ARG A 164 18.09 22.97 2.77
N PRO A 165 17.13 22.10 2.42
CA PRO A 165 16.98 21.67 1.04
C PRO A 165 16.51 22.83 0.17
N VAL A 166 16.96 22.82 -1.09
CA VAL A 166 16.44 23.73 -2.11
C VAL A 166 15.40 22.96 -2.93
N TYR A 167 14.19 23.51 -2.99
CA TYR A 167 13.09 22.92 -3.75
C TYR A 167 13.46 22.75 -5.23
N GLN A 168 13.16 21.57 -5.81
CA GLN A 168 13.49 21.18 -7.19
C GLN A 168 14.98 21.22 -7.55
N SER A 169 15.85 21.04 -6.57
CA SER A 169 17.29 20.94 -6.77
C SER A 169 17.72 19.54 -7.27
N THR A 170 18.94 19.46 -7.79
CA THR A 170 19.57 18.19 -8.17
C THR A 170 19.80 17.29 -6.95
N GLU A 171 19.97 17.87 -5.76
CA GLU A 171 20.11 17.12 -4.51
C GLU A 171 18.84 16.30 -4.21
N GLU A 172 17.66 16.89 -4.35
CA GLU A 172 16.38 16.19 -4.18
C GLU A 172 16.23 15.01 -5.15
N LEU A 173 16.69 15.19 -6.39
CA LEU A 173 16.71 14.10 -7.37
C LEU A 173 17.66 12.97 -6.93
N TYR A 174 18.83 13.29 -6.39
CA TYR A 174 19.75 12.26 -5.86
C TYR A 174 19.17 11.53 -4.67
N TRP A 175 18.51 12.23 -3.74
CA TRP A 175 17.81 11.60 -2.62
C TRP A 175 16.74 10.63 -3.12
N LEU A 176 15.91 11.05 -4.07
CA LEU A 176 14.90 10.20 -4.68
C LEU A 176 15.51 8.93 -5.32
N LEU A 177 16.55 9.10 -6.14
CA LEU A 177 17.18 7.99 -6.86
C LEU A 177 17.88 7.02 -5.92
N ALA A 178 18.68 7.54 -4.98
CA ALA A 178 19.42 6.72 -4.02
C ALA A 178 18.47 5.97 -3.07
N GLY A 179 17.47 6.66 -2.52
CA GLY A 179 16.53 6.03 -1.60
C GLY A 179 15.65 4.99 -2.30
N ASN A 180 15.19 5.22 -3.54
CA ASN A 180 14.44 4.20 -4.29
C ASN A 180 15.33 3.02 -4.68
N LEU A 181 16.60 3.25 -5.04
CA LEU A 181 17.55 2.17 -5.31
C LEU A 181 17.71 1.27 -4.08
N ILE A 182 17.88 1.85 -2.89
CA ILE A 182 17.94 1.11 -1.62
C ILE A 182 16.64 0.33 -1.38
N TYR A 183 15.48 0.96 -1.57
CA TYR A 183 14.18 0.31 -1.39
C TYR A 183 14.00 -0.88 -2.33
N TYR A 184 14.44 -0.77 -3.59
CA TYR A 184 14.37 -1.86 -4.55
C TYR A 184 15.36 -2.98 -4.24
N ILE A 185 16.61 -2.67 -3.89
CA ILE A 185 17.61 -3.68 -3.49
C ILE A 185 17.10 -4.49 -2.30
N ILE A 186 16.66 -3.82 -1.24
CA ILE A 186 16.13 -4.48 -0.04
C ILE A 186 14.85 -5.23 -0.38
N GLY A 187 13.94 -4.61 -1.14
CA GLY A 187 12.65 -5.21 -1.46
C GLY A 187 12.75 -6.46 -2.32
N ILE A 188 13.57 -6.42 -3.37
CA ILE A 188 13.86 -7.58 -4.23
C ILE A 188 14.59 -8.64 -3.43
N GLY A 189 15.63 -8.28 -2.67
CA GLY A 189 16.37 -9.23 -1.83
C GLY A 189 15.48 -9.96 -0.82
N LEU A 190 14.57 -9.24 -0.15
CA LEU A 190 13.58 -9.83 0.75
C LEU A 190 12.57 -10.71 0.01
N ALA A 191 12.12 -10.31 -1.18
CA ALA A 191 11.18 -11.10 -1.96
C ALA A 191 11.76 -12.46 -2.35
N PHE A 192 13.03 -12.52 -2.77
CA PHE A 192 13.72 -13.78 -3.05
C PHE A 192 14.02 -14.59 -1.78
N LYS A 193 14.52 -13.95 -0.72
CA LYS A 193 14.87 -14.64 0.53
C LYS A 193 13.65 -15.26 1.23
N LEU A 194 12.52 -14.54 1.25
CA LEU A 194 11.31 -14.94 1.98
C LEU A 194 10.23 -15.53 1.07
N GLN A 195 10.47 -15.57 -0.25
CA GLN A 195 9.49 -16.02 -1.26
C GLN A 195 8.18 -15.25 -1.10
N ASP A 196 8.28 -13.92 -1.01
CA ASP A 196 7.16 -13.03 -0.67
C ASP A 196 7.35 -11.62 -1.22
N ASN A 197 6.66 -11.32 -2.32
CA ASN A 197 6.71 -10.00 -2.98
C ASN A 197 6.32 -8.84 -2.04
N ARG A 198 5.56 -9.11 -0.98
CA ARG A 198 5.14 -8.08 -0.02
C ARG A 198 5.97 -8.07 1.27
N ALA A 199 7.08 -8.80 1.34
CA ALA A 199 7.98 -8.79 2.49
C ALA A 199 8.46 -7.38 2.86
N PHE A 200 8.88 -6.58 1.88
CA PHE A 200 9.26 -5.17 2.12
C PHE A 200 8.12 -4.38 2.78
N CYS A 201 6.90 -4.48 2.24
CA CYS A 201 5.72 -3.80 2.76
C CYS A 201 5.31 -4.29 4.16
N LYS A 202 5.63 -5.55 4.51
CA LYS A 202 5.32 -6.15 5.82
C LYS A 202 6.30 -5.75 6.91
N TYR A 203 7.58 -5.60 6.57
CA TYR A 203 8.66 -5.55 7.56
C TYR A 203 9.47 -4.26 7.52
N VAL A 204 9.73 -3.67 6.34
CA VAL A 204 10.72 -2.58 6.21
C VAL A 204 10.10 -1.25 5.84
N CYS A 205 9.13 -1.22 4.92
CA CYS A 205 8.51 0.03 4.44
C CYS A 205 8.01 0.88 5.61
N PRO A 206 8.41 2.16 5.75
CA PRO A 206 8.04 2.99 6.91
C PRO A 206 6.63 3.58 6.75
N ILE A 207 6.11 3.70 5.53
CA ILE A 207 4.78 4.25 5.22
C ILE A 207 3.59 3.66 6.01
N PRO A 208 3.54 2.34 6.29
CA PRO A 208 2.47 1.75 7.09
C PRO A 208 2.37 2.31 8.50
N THR A 209 3.43 2.89 9.09
CA THR A 209 3.36 3.47 10.44
C THR A 209 2.34 4.60 10.50
N LEU A 210 2.32 5.46 9.46
CA LEU A 210 1.35 6.54 9.29
C LEU A 210 -0.01 5.99 8.89
N GLN A 211 -0.05 5.17 7.83
CA GLN A 211 -1.32 4.73 7.25
C GLN A 211 -2.14 3.83 8.18
N LYS A 212 -1.49 3.06 9.06
CA LYS A 212 -2.19 2.18 9.99
C LYS A 212 -3.11 2.94 10.93
N ILE A 213 -2.75 4.17 11.31
CA ILE A 213 -3.54 4.99 12.25
C ILE A 213 -4.92 5.28 11.62
N GLY A 214 -4.94 5.84 10.41
CA GLY A 214 -6.19 6.09 9.69
C GLY A 214 -6.93 4.81 9.30
N ALA A 215 -6.19 3.75 8.92
CA ALA A 215 -6.79 2.48 8.51
C ALA A 215 -7.59 1.77 9.62
N LYS A 216 -7.30 2.06 10.92
CA LYS A 216 -8.12 1.58 12.05
C LYS A 216 -9.59 1.98 11.87
N PHE A 217 -9.82 3.21 11.42
CA PHE A 217 -11.14 3.85 11.27
C PHE A 217 -11.63 3.91 9.82
N SER A 218 -10.98 3.19 8.90
CA SER A 218 -11.31 3.22 7.48
C SER A 218 -12.78 2.92 7.18
N LEU A 219 -13.44 3.77 6.39
CA LEU A 219 -14.80 3.53 5.91
C LEU A 219 -14.88 2.31 4.99
N MET A 220 -13.94 2.20 4.04
CA MET A 220 -13.86 1.11 3.09
C MET A 220 -13.13 -0.09 3.71
N LYS A 221 -13.82 -1.23 3.84
CA LYS A 221 -13.25 -2.50 4.32
C LYS A 221 -13.80 -3.69 3.51
N ILE A 222 -13.16 -4.84 3.64
CA ILE A 222 -13.64 -6.09 3.05
C ILE A 222 -14.68 -6.73 3.99
N ARG A 223 -15.75 -7.31 3.44
CA ARG A 223 -16.74 -8.09 4.20
C ARG A 223 -16.95 -9.45 3.55
N ILE A 224 -17.20 -10.47 4.37
CA ILE A 224 -17.58 -11.81 3.93
C ILE A 224 -19.04 -12.04 4.29
N ASN A 225 -19.87 -12.37 3.30
CA ASN A 225 -21.23 -12.84 3.51
C ASN A 225 -21.16 -14.29 4.03
N LYS A 226 -21.73 -14.52 5.22
CA LYS A 226 -21.68 -15.81 5.91
C LYS A 226 -22.45 -16.89 5.15
N ASP A 227 -23.63 -16.54 4.66
CA ASP A 227 -24.57 -17.46 4.02
C ASP A 227 -24.04 -18.01 2.70
N LYS A 228 -23.23 -17.22 1.99
CA LYS A 228 -22.57 -17.65 0.74
C LYS A 228 -21.22 -18.36 0.97
N CYS A 229 -20.60 -18.18 2.13
CA CYS A 229 -19.25 -18.66 2.38
C CYS A 229 -19.25 -20.14 2.82
N ASN A 230 -18.42 -20.96 2.19
CA ASN A 230 -18.26 -22.38 2.50
C ASN A 230 -16.94 -22.73 3.21
N ASP A 231 -16.27 -21.74 3.84
CA ASP A 231 -15.05 -21.93 4.62
C ASP A 231 -13.87 -22.63 3.93
N CYS A 232 -13.79 -22.58 2.60
CA CYS A 232 -12.71 -23.22 1.84
C CYS A 232 -11.29 -22.66 2.09
N GLY A 233 -11.14 -21.54 2.80
CA GLY A 233 -9.83 -20.97 3.19
C GLY A 233 -9.00 -20.35 2.05
N ILE A 234 -9.44 -20.43 0.79
CA ILE A 234 -8.68 -19.91 -0.37
C ILE A 234 -8.33 -18.42 -0.20
N CYS A 235 -9.26 -17.62 0.34
CA CYS A 235 -9.08 -16.18 0.52
C CYS A 235 -7.90 -15.81 1.45
N GLU A 236 -7.62 -16.63 2.46
CA GLU A 236 -6.46 -16.44 3.35
C GLU A 236 -5.16 -16.92 2.70
N LYS A 237 -5.21 -18.05 1.97
CA LYS A 237 -4.06 -18.60 1.22
C LYS A 237 -3.52 -17.62 0.17
N VAL A 238 -4.41 -16.85 -0.47
CA VAL A 238 -4.03 -15.86 -1.49
C VAL A 238 -3.82 -14.45 -0.94
N CYS A 239 -3.97 -14.23 0.37
CA CYS A 239 -3.80 -12.91 0.95
C CYS A 239 -2.31 -12.56 1.03
N PRO A 240 -1.80 -11.59 0.25
CA PRO A 240 -0.38 -11.27 0.24
C PRO A 240 0.08 -10.62 1.55
N MET A 241 -0.84 -10.21 2.43
CA MET A 241 -0.55 -9.63 3.74
C MET A 241 -0.75 -10.61 4.92
N ASN A 242 -1.10 -11.87 4.61
CA ASN A 242 -1.35 -12.94 5.60
C ASN A 242 -2.41 -12.56 6.65
N VAL A 243 -3.52 -11.95 6.24
CA VAL A 243 -4.65 -11.63 7.14
C VAL A 243 -5.54 -12.88 7.31
N LYS A 244 -5.98 -13.16 8.54
CA LYS A 244 -6.94 -14.23 8.87
C LYS A 244 -8.38 -13.77 8.63
N LEU A 245 -8.82 -13.78 7.38
CA LEU A 245 -10.14 -13.32 6.95
C LEU A 245 -11.31 -14.08 7.60
N LEU A 246 -11.20 -15.41 7.76
CA LEU A 246 -12.26 -16.25 8.30
C LEU A 246 -12.48 -16.03 9.80
N GLN A 247 -11.46 -15.59 10.53
CA GLN A 247 -11.61 -15.21 11.94
C GLN A 247 -12.52 -13.98 12.09
N TYR A 248 -12.36 -12.96 11.25
CA TYR A 248 -13.29 -11.83 11.22
C TYR A 248 -14.70 -12.25 10.81
N LYS A 249 -14.83 -13.17 9.84
CA LYS A 249 -16.13 -13.76 9.47
C LYS A 249 -16.79 -14.40 10.68
N GLY A 250 -16.09 -15.27 11.43
CA GLY A 250 -16.62 -15.92 12.64
C GLY A 250 -17.21 -14.91 13.62
N LEU A 251 -16.48 -13.82 13.88
CA LEU A 251 -16.89 -12.72 14.75
C LEU A 251 -17.98 -11.80 14.19
N ASN A 252 -18.51 -12.07 12.98
CA ASN A 252 -19.45 -11.21 12.26
C ASN A 252 -18.93 -9.79 12.00
N LYS A 253 -17.61 -9.63 11.85
CA LYS A 253 -16.97 -8.34 11.61
C LYS A 253 -16.51 -8.23 10.16
N ARG A 254 -16.43 -6.99 9.66
CA ARG A 254 -15.63 -6.69 8.46
C ARG A 254 -14.16 -7.04 8.75
N ILE A 255 -13.34 -7.11 7.71
CA ILE A 255 -11.89 -7.33 7.87
C ILE A 255 -11.29 -6.04 8.44
N LEU A 256 -11.19 -5.98 9.77
CA LEU A 256 -10.75 -4.80 10.50
C LEU A 256 -9.22 -4.65 10.56
N SER A 257 -8.46 -5.56 9.95
CA SER A 257 -7.00 -5.53 10.01
C SER A 257 -6.42 -4.30 9.30
N THR A 258 -5.55 -3.58 10.01
CA THR A 258 -4.72 -2.49 9.52
C THR A 258 -3.59 -2.96 8.58
N GLU A 259 -3.38 -4.27 8.46
CA GLU A 259 -2.48 -4.86 7.46
C GLU A 259 -3.16 -5.08 6.11
N CYS A 260 -4.49 -5.01 6.04
CA CYS A 260 -5.22 -5.15 4.78
C CYS A 260 -4.93 -3.96 3.85
N ILE A 261 -4.34 -4.23 2.69
CA ILE A 261 -4.06 -3.23 1.63
C ILE A 261 -5.18 -3.11 0.59
N ILE A 262 -6.34 -3.73 0.86
CA ILE A 262 -7.56 -3.70 0.03
C ILE A 262 -7.29 -4.07 -1.44
N CYS A 263 -6.31 -4.93 -1.68
CA CYS A 263 -5.88 -5.29 -3.04
C CYS A 263 -6.85 -6.22 -3.82
N SER A 264 -8.01 -6.54 -3.23
CA SER A 264 -9.11 -7.33 -3.82
C SER A 264 -8.78 -8.74 -4.33
N THR A 265 -7.59 -9.31 -4.02
CA THR A 265 -7.28 -10.71 -4.38
C THR A 265 -8.29 -11.70 -3.82
N CYS A 266 -8.67 -11.54 -2.54
CA CYS A 266 -9.66 -12.40 -1.89
C CYS A 266 -11.05 -12.33 -2.57
N VAL A 267 -11.47 -11.15 -3.00
CA VAL A 267 -12.72 -10.92 -3.74
C VAL A 267 -12.69 -11.68 -5.07
N ASN A 268 -11.60 -11.49 -5.83
CA ASN A 268 -11.48 -12.02 -7.19
C ASN A 268 -11.30 -13.55 -7.23
N THR A 269 -10.73 -14.16 -6.20
CA THR A 269 -10.47 -15.61 -6.14
C THR A 269 -11.58 -16.40 -5.46
N CYS A 270 -12.53 -15.74 -4.75
CA CYS A 270 -13.57 -16.47 -4.03
C CYS A 270 -14.50 -17.25 -4.99
N PRO A 271 -14.57 -18.59 -4.91
CA PRO A 271 -15.38 -19.38 -5.84
C PRO A 271 -16.87 -19.08 -5.71
N LYS A 272 -17.33 -18.82 -4.46
CA LYS A 272 -18.73 -18.53 -4.12
C LYS A 272 -19.13 -17.06 -4.23
N SER A 273 -18.22 -16.18 -4.66
CA SER A 273 -18.46 -14.72 -4.70
C SER A 273 -18.98 -14.17 -3.35
N ALA A 274 -18.51 -14.72 -2.23
CA ALA A 274 -18.98 -14.38 -0.89
C ALA A 274 -18.29 -13.14 -0.29
N ILE A 275 -17.26 -12.61 -0.95
CA ILE A 275 -16.41 -11.53 -0.43
C ILE A 275 -16.63 -10.27 -1.28
N SER A 276 -16.85 -9.13 -0.64
CA SER A 276 -17.03 -7.84 -1.31
C SER A 276 -16.35 -6.70 -0.55
N VAL A 277 -16.12 -5.59 -1.25
CA VAL A 277 -15.74 -4.31 -0.64
C VAL A 277 -17.01 -3.63 -0.14
N ASN A 278 -16.99 -3.12 1.08
CA ASN A 278 -18.14 -2.50 1.72
C ASN A 278 -17.73 -1.25 2.50
N PHE A 279 -18.60 -0.24 2.50
CA PHE A 279 -18.45 1.01 3.26
C PHE A 279 -19.26 0.96 4.55
N GLY A 280 -18.70 1.51 5.63
CA GLY A 280 -19.33 1.57 6.95
C GLY A 280 -18.36 2.12 8.00
N LEU A 281 -18.85 2.46 9.18
CA LEU A 281 -18.04 3.02 10.27
C LEU A 281 -17.71 1.94 11.31
N ASP A 282 -16.45 1.45 11.33
CA ASP A 282 -15.99 0.47 12.31
C ASP A 282 -14.55 0.81 12.76
N ALA A 283 -14.21 0.49 14.01
CA ALA A 283 -12.85 0.61 14.54
C ALA A 283 -12.17 -0.75 14.68
N GLY A 284 -11.01 -0.91 14.03
CA GLY A 284 -10.17 -2.11 14.10
C GLY A 284 -8.91 -1.90 14.93
N LEU A 285 -8.87 -2.44 16.16
CA LEU A 285 -7.71 -2.31 17.04
C LEU A 285 -6.78 -3.55 17.01
N ILE A 286 -7.30 -4.70 16.60
CA ILE A 286 -6.59 -5.98 16.63
C ILE A 286 -6.46 -6.54 15.21
N ASP A 287 -5.22 -6.87 14.85
CA ASP A 287 -4.86 -7.52 13.60
C ASP A 287 -4.84 -9.05 13.79
N PHE A 288 -5.76 -9.78 13.15
CA PHE A 288 -5.68 -11.23 13.05
C PHE A 288 -4.81 -11.61 11.85
N LEU A 289 -3.60 -12.08 12.13
CA LEU A 289 -2.60 -12.43 11.11
C LEU A 289 -2.21 -13.90 11.20
N ASN A 290 -1.87 -14.48 10.06
CA ASN A 290 -1.29 -15.80 9.95
C ASN A 290 0.24 -15.68 10.07
N PHE A 291 0.75 -16.01 11.25
CA PHE A 291 2.18 -16.02 11.53
C PHE A 291 2.78 -17.37 11.15
N ALA A 292 4.03 -17.37 10.71
CA ALA A 292 4.80 -18.60 10.58
C ALA A 292 4.96 -19.23 11.96
N GLU A 293 4.69 -20.53 12.07
CA GLU A 293 5.00 -21.28 13.29
C GLU A 293 6.51 -21.22 13.51
N ASP A 294 6.93 -20.79 14.70
CA ASP A 294 8.35 -20.78 15.06
C ASP A 294 8.91 -22.20 14.89
N GLY A 295 10.13 -22.31 14.37
CA GLY A 295 10.74 -23.58 13.93
C GLY A 295 10.91 -24.67 14.99
N SER A 296 10.44 -24.47 16.22
CA SER A 296 10.42 -25.48 17.29
C SER A 296 9.42 -26.62 17.07
N ASN A 297 8.38 -26.43 16.25
CA ASN A 297 7.36 -27.47 15.99
C ASN A 297 7.51 -28.23 14.66
N ILE A 298 8.58 -28.00 13.89
CA ILE A 298 8.78 -28.65 12.58
C ILE A 298 9.04 -30.17 12.73
N LYS A 299 9.59 -30.62 13.86
CA LYS A 299 9.89 -32.04 14.09
C LYS A 299 8.66 -32.93 14.36
N SER A 300 7.50 -32.37 14.73
CA SER A 300 6.31 -33.17 15.03
C SER A 300 5.44 -33.45 13.80
N ARG A 301 5.54 -32.64 12.74
CA ARG A 301 4.71 -32.80 11.52
C ARG A 301 5.36 -33.67 10.44
N GLN A 302 6.68 -33.80 10.41
CA GLN A 302 7.37 -34.70 9.48
C GLN A 302 7.26 -36.18 9.88
N LYS A 303 6.99 -36.51 11.15
CA LYS A 303 6.76 -37.89 11.60
C LYS A 303 5.37 -38.45 11.25
N ASN A 304 4.39 -37.60 10.93
CA ASN A 304 3.01 -38.05 10.67
C ASN A 304 2.66 -38.20 9.17
N HIS A 305 3.65 -38.03 8.27
CA HIS A 305 3.49 -38.30 6.83
C HIS A 305 4.41 -39.44 6.35
N THR A 306 4.99 -40.20 7.28
CA THR A 306 5.74 -41.43 7.01
C THR A 306 5.25 -42.54 7.94
N VAL A 307 3.95 -42.82 7.89
CA VAL A 307 3.35 -44.12 8.23
C VAL A 307 2.15 -44.32 7.31
#